data_AF-A0A848N052-F1
#
_entry.id   AF-A0A848N052-F1
#
_cell.length_a   1.000
_cell.length_b   1.000
_cell.length_c   1.000
_cell.angle_alpha   90.00
_cell.angle_beta   90.00
_cell.angle_gamma   90.00
#
_symmetry.space_group_name_H-M   'P 1'
#
loop_
_entity.id
_entity.type
_entity.pdbx_description
1 polymer ?
#
loop_
_entity_poly.entity_id
_entity_poly.type
_entity_poly.pdbx_seq_one_letter_code
_entity_poly.pdbx_strand_id
1 'polypeptide(L)'
;MEGFILLGTFFLGIASGYALQTVILPVFMFEEWLKDRAIQQYFQCKKNEYTYFEEGTDDFYILTLNNQERRIKFSTKRPYTIVYDREVYVD
;
A
#
# COMPACT_ATOMS: atom_id res chain seq x y z
N MET A 1 33.77 21.79 -25.19
CA MET A 1 32.66 22.22 -24.30
C MET A 1 31.51 21.22 -24.29
N GLU A 2 31.23 20.52 -25.38
CA GLU A 2 30.10 19.58 -25.48
C GLU A 2 30.20 18.34 -24.56
N GLY A 3 31.40 17.77 -24.37
CA GLY A 3 31.59 16.59 -23.50
C GLY A 3 31.31 16.84 -22.01
N PHE A 4 31.54 18.07 -21.52
CA PHE A 4 31.23 18.44 -20.13
C PHE A 4 29.72 18.59 -19.89
N ILE A 5 28.98 19.05 -20.90
CA ILE A 5 27.53 19.17 -20.84
C ILE A 5 26.90 17.78 -20.78
N LEU A 6 27.41 16.84 -21.59
CA LEU A 6 26.90 15.47 -21.68
C LEU A 6 27.11 14.68 -20.38
N LEU A 7 28.31 14.78 -19.78
CA LEU A 7 28.61 14.23 -18.46
C LEU A 7 27.74 14.88 -17.37
N GLY A 8 27.59 16.20 -17.38
CA GLY A 8 26.74 16.93 -16.43
C GLY A 8 25.28 16.48 -16.47
N THR A 9 24.71 16.31 -17.67
CA THR A 9 23.32 15.81 -17.84
C THR A 9 23.16 14.37 -17.40
N PHE A 10 24.18 13.52 -17.61
CA PHE A 10 24.17 12.12 -17.19
C PHE A 10 24.14 11.99 -15.65
N PHE A 11 24.98 12.74 -14.95
CA PHE A 11 24.98 12.74 -13.48
C PHE A 11 23.71 13.36 -12.88
N LEU A 12 23.12 14.39 -13.51
CA LEU A 12 21.82 14.93 -13.12
C LEU A 12 20.68 13.92 -13.28
N GLY A 13 20.70 13.13 -14.36
CA GLY A 13 19.74 12.03 -14.57
C GLY A 13 19.84 10.95 -13.48
N ILE A 14 21.05 10.55 -13.10
CA ILE A 14 21.28 9.58 -12.02
C ILE A 14 20.84 10.17 -10.68
N ALA A 15 21.26 11.39 -10.35
CA ALA A 15 20.92 12.04 -9.07
C ALA A 15 19.41 12.24 -8.89
N SER A 16 18.70 12.61 -9.97
CA SER A 16 17.24 12.72 -9.95
C SER A 16 16.54 11.37 -9.79
N GLY A 17 17.04 10.31 -10.44
CA GLY A 17 16.55 8.95 -10.24
C GLY A 17 16.69 8.46 -8.80
N TYR A 18 17.85 8.68 -8.17
CA TYR A 18 18.09 8.34 -6.76
C TYR A 18 17.20 9.14 -5.80
N ALA A 19 16.99 10.43 -6.06
CA ALA A 19 16.11 11.27 -5.23
C ALA A 19 14.64 10.85 -5.31
N LEU A 20 14.16 10.39 -6.47
CA LEU A 20 12.80 9.88 -6.62
C LEU A 20 12.62 8.56 -5.86
N GLN A 21 13.60 7.66 -5.92
CA GLN A 21 13.53 6.38 -5.22
C GLN A 21 13.44 6.55 -3.70
N THR A 22 14.18 7.50 -3.11
CA THR A 22 14.17 7.74 -1.66
C THR A 22 12.88 8.41 -1.15
N VAL A 23 12.14 9.10 -2.00
CA VAL A 23 10.87 9.77 -1.62
C VAL A 23 9.66 8.88 -1.87
N ILE A 24 9.67 8.09 -2.93
CA ILE A 24 8.51 7.27 -3.32
C ILE A 24 8.37 6.02 -2.44
N LEU A 25 9.48 5.32 -2.17
CA LEU A 25 9.49 4.12 -1.31
C LEU A 25 8.86 4.32 0.08
N PRO A 26 9.19 5.38 0.85
CA PRO A 26 8.62 5.56 2.18
C PRO A 26 7.12 5.87 2.14
N VAL A 27 6.59 6.47 1.06
CA VAL A 27 5.15 6.76 0.94
C VAL A 27 4.34 5.46 0.82
N PHE A 28 4.77 4.55 -0.05
CA PHE A 28 4.11 3.25 -0.21
C PHE A 28 4.19 2.40 1.07
N MET A 29 5.37 2.34 1.69
CA MET A 29 5.56 1.60 2.95
C MET A 29 4.71 2.17 4.10
N PHE A 30 4.52 3.50 4.12
CA PHE A 30 3.69 4.14 5.14
C PHE A 30 2.20 3.84 4.95
N GLU A 31 1.71 3.78 3.71
CA GLU A 31 0.31 3.43 3.44
C GLU A 31 0.00 1.98 3.83
N GLU A 32 0.87 1.02 3.52
CA GLU A 32 0.71 -0.36 3.96
C GLU A 32 0.64 -0.46 5.49
N TRP A 33 1.54 0.25 6.19
CA TRP A 33 1.54 0.26 7.65
C TRP A 33 0.25 0.83 8.24
N LEU A 34 -0.32 1.87 7.63
CA LEU A 34 -1.60 2.42 8.06
C LEU A 34 -2.78 1.47 7.80
N LYS A 35 -2.78 0.76 6.66
CA LYS A 35 -3.79 -0.26 6.35
C LYS A 35 -3.71 -1.43 7.32
N ASP A 36 -2.50 -1.92 7.61
CA ASP A 36 -2.26 -2.95 8.62
C ASP A 36 -2.81 -2.54 9.98
N ARG A 37 -2.51 -1.31 10.40
CA ARG A 37 -3.01 -0.78 11.66
C ARG A 37 -4.54 -0.72 11.69
N ALA A 38 -5.17 -0.33 10.58
CA ALA A 38 -6.62 -0.28 10.47
C ALA A 38 -7.26 -1.67 10.60
N ILE A 39 -6.68 -2.70 9.96
CA ILE A 39 -7.12 -4.10 10.07
C ILE A 39 -7.00 -4.57 11.53
N GLN A 40 -5.83 -4.39 12.14
CA GLN A 40 -5.57 -4.82 13.51
C GLN A 40 -6.52 -4.14 14.51
N GLN A 41 -6.82 -2.86 14.31
CA GLN A 41 -7.75 -2.13 15.17
C GLN A 41 -9.20 -2.59 14.99
N TYR A 42 -9.64 -2.85 13.76
CA TYR A 42 -11.02 -3.24 13.48
C TYR A 42 -11.31 -4.69 13.87
N PHE A 43 -10.43 -5.63 13.52
CA PHE A 43 -10.60 -7.06 13.77
C PHE A 43 -9.95 -7.54 15.08
N GLN A 44 -9.25 -6.67 15.81
CA GLN A 44 -8.53 -7.01 17.04
C GLN A 44 -7.56 -8.19 16.87
N CYS A 45 -6.89 -8.26 15.71
CA CYS A 45 -5.97 -9.32 15.34
C CYS A 45 -4.51 -8.82 15.26
N LYS A 46 -3.56 -9.76 15.17
CA LYS A 46 -2.14 -9.47 14.92
C LYS A 46 -1.82 -9.56 13.43
N LYS A 47 -0.76 -8.85 13.01
CA LYS A 47 -0.31 -8.82 11.60
C LYS A 47 -0.08 -10.21 10.98
N ASN A 48 0.32 -11.19 11.78
CA ASN A 48 0.61 -12.55 11.34
C ASN A 48 -0.62 -13.47 11.28
N GLU A 49 -1.80 -12.98 11.67
CA GLU A 49 -3.04 -13.76 11.70
C GLU A 49 -3.90 -13.55 10.44
N TYR A 50 -3.51 -12.60 9.58
CA TYR A 50 -4.24 -12.28 8.35
C TYR A 50 -3.31 -12.04 7.16
N THR A 51 -3.89 -12.16 5.97
CA THR A 51 -3.32 -11.67 4.71
C THR A 51 -4.39 -10.87 3.98
N TYR A 52 -4.00 -9.91 3.16
CA TYR A 52 -4.95 -9.17 2.34
C TYR A 52 -4.35 -8.81 0.98
N PHE A 53 -5.21 -8.71 -0.04
CA PHE A 53 -4.83 -8.31 -1.39
C PHE A 53 -5.92 -7.44 -2.01
N GLU A 54 -5.53 -6.60 -2.96
CA GLU A 54 -6.46 -5.75 -3.70
C GLU A 54 -7.22 -6.59 -4.72
N GLU A 55 -8.55 -6.48 -4.75
CA GLU A 55 -9.43 -7.21 -5.68
C GLU A 55 -9.37 -6.61 -7.10
N GLY A 56 -8.72 -5.44 -7.25
CA GLY A 56 -8.50 -4.76 -8.53
C GLY A 56 -9.70 -3.94 -9.04
N THR A 57 -10.87 -4.05 -8.41
CA THR A 57 -12.08 -3.28 -8.77
C THR A 57 -12.57 -2.47 -7.57
N ASP A 58 -12.91 -1.20 -7.80
CA ASP A 58 -13.53 -0.28 -6.83
C ASP A 58 -12.81 -0.13 -5.48
N ASP A 59 -11.47 -0.25 -5.46
CA ASP A 59 -10.63 -0.16 -4.26
C ASP A 59 -11.02 -1.16 -3.14
N PHE A 60 -11.63 -2.29 -3.51
CA PHE A 60 -11.90 -3.37 -2.56
C PHE A 60 -10.67 -4.23 -2.32
N TYR A 61 -10.58 -4.75 -1.10
CA TYR A 61 -9.54 -5.67 -0.68
C TYR A 61 -10.20 -6.95 -0.18
N ILE A 62 -9.61 -8.08 -0.51
CA ILE A 62 -9.95 -9.35 0.11
C ILE A 62 -8.99 -9.56 1.28
N LEU A 63 -9.54 -9.70 2.47
CA LEU A 63 -8.87 -10.03 3.72
C LEU A 63 -9.16 -11.48 4.05
N THR A 64 -8.12 -12.29 4.19
CA THR A 64 -8.22 -13.65 4.72
C THR A 64 -7.80 -13.61 6.19
N LEU A 65 -8.73 -13.92 7.09
CA LEU A 65 -8.50 -13.97 8.53
C LEU A 65 -9.20 -15.23 9.06
N ASN A 66 -8.49 -16.07 9.82
CA ASN A 66 -9.03 -17.31 10.40
C ASN A 66 -9.73 -18.24 9.37
N ASN A 67 -9.12 -18.44 8.19
CA ASN A 67 -9.69 -19.20 7.07
C ASN A 67 -11.03 -18.67 6.52
N GLN A 68 -11.41 -17.44 6.85
CA GLN A 68 -12.56 -16.75 6.27
C GLN A 68 -12.08 -15.63 5.37
N GLU A 69 -12.69 -15.53 4.19
CA GLU A 69 -12.45 -14.42 3.29
C GLU A 69 -13.49 -13.32 3.51
N ARG A 70 -13.00 -12.09 3.59
CA ARG A 70 -13.82 -10.91 3.82
C ARG A 70 -13.46 -9.85 2.80
N ARG A 71 -14.46 -9.31 2.12
CA ARG A 71 -14.30 -8.13 1.28
C ARG A 71 -14.38 -6.89 2.17
N ILE A 72 -13.29 -6.13 2.22
CA ILE A 72 -13.17 -4.92 3.01
C ILE A 72 -12.88 -3.70 2.13
N LYS A 73 -13.19 -2.50 2.64
CA LYS A 73 -12.78 -1.23 2.01
C LYS A 73 -12.23 -0.28 3.06
N PHE A 74 -11.13 0.38 2.75
CA PHE A 74 -10.56 1.43 3.60
C PHE A 74 -11.21 2.79 3.31
N SER A 75 -11.21 3.68 4.30
CA SER A 75 -11.58 5.08 4.11
C SER A 75 -10.59 5.76 3.16
N THR A 76 -11.11 6.61 2.28
CA THR A 76 -10.29 7.42 1.37
C THR A 76 -9.55 8.57 2.10
N LYS A 77 -10.00 8.91 3.32
CA LYS A 77 -9.40 9.95 4.16
C LYS A 77 -8.60 9.32 5.29
N ARG A 78 -7.46 9.95 5.62
CA ARG A 78 -6.64 9.60 6.78
C ARG A 78 -7.32 10.05 8.09
N PRO A 79 -7.16 9.30 9.20
CA PRO A 79 -6.52 7.98 9.28
C PRO A 79 -7.32 6.91 8.52
N TYR A 80 -6.63 5.95 7.92
CA TYR A 80 -7.32 4.82 7.25
C TYR A 80 -8.12 4.03 8.28
N THR A 81 -9.39 3.80 8.00
CA THR A 81 -10.29 2.97 8.79
C THR A 81 -11.08 2.04 7.87
N ILE A 82 -11.52 0.88 8.36
CA ILE A 82 -12.39 0.02 7.57
C ILE A 82 -13.81 0.60 7.57
N VAL A 83 -14.35 0.88 6.38
CA VAL A 83 -15.69 1.48 6.18
C VAL A 83 -16.69 0.50 5.56
N TYR A 84 -16.20 -0.63 5.08
CA TYR A 84 -16.99 -1.73 4.53
C TYR A 84 -16.33 -3.04 4.92
N ASP A 85 -17.16 -4.01 5.30
CA ASP A 85 -16.75 -5.36 5.69
C ASP A 85 -17.90 -6.33 5.40
N ARG A 86 -17.64 -7.35 4.57
CA ARG A 86 -18.59 -8.42 4.26
C ARG A 86 -17.86 -9.74 4.03
N GLU A 87 -18.40 -10.83 4.57
CA GLU A 87 -17.90 -12.18 4.28
C GLU A 87 -18.14 -12.54 2.80
N VAL A 88 -17.13 -13.13 2.16
CA VAL A 88 -17.24 -13.65 0.79
C VAL A 88 -17.71 -15.09 0.91
N TYR A 89 -18.99 -15.32 0.62
CA TYR A 89 -19.51 -16.68 0.48
C TYR A 89 -19.08 -17.22 -0.88
N VAL A 90 -18.34 -18.33 -0.87
CA VAL A 90 -18.13 -19.16 -2.05
C VAL A 90 -19.35 -20.07 -2.14
N ASP A 91 -20.26 -19.77 -3.07
CA ASP A 91 -21.36 -20.66 -3.46
C ASP A 91 -20.83 -21.96 -4.11
#